data_AF-A0A4R3TAU1-F1
#
_entry.id   AF-A0A4R3TAU1-F1
#
_cell.length_a   1.000
_cell.length_b   1.000
_cell.length_c   1.000
_cell.angle_alpha   90.00
_cell.angle_beta   90.00
_cell.angle_gamma   90.00
#
_symmetry.space_group_name_H-M   'P 1'
#
loop_
_entity.id
_entity.type
_entity.pdbx_description
1 polymer ?
#
loop_
_entity_poly.entity_id
_entity_poly.type
_entity_poly.pdbx_seq_one_letter_code
_entity_poly.pdbx_strand_id
1 'polypeptide(L)'
;MANECIAYRDSKGGLHGSAEKATLEDLAGVLGRVGDEGGMTAGVARMIFDKRAEIERVFAEHDAIMASADSRRPEDPVELITTPAAQIHVVN
;
A
#
# COMPACT_ATOMS: atom_id res chain seq x y z
N MET A 1 38.41 -19.28 13.87
CA MET A 1 37.94 -18.06 14.57
C MET A 1 36.48 -17.86 14.22
N ALA A 2 35.64 -17.52 15.18
CA ALA A 2 34.25 -17.15 14.93
C ALA A 2 34.19 -15.63 14.75
N ASN A 3 33.44 -15.15 13.75
CA ASN A 3 33.24 -13.73 13.46
C ASN A 3 31.75 -13.40 13.48
N GLU A 4 31.38 -12.28 14.08
CA GLU A 4 30.03 -11.73 14.03
C GLU A 4 29.90 -10.72 12.87
N CYS A 5 28.73 -10.66 12.24
CA CYS A 5 28.44 -9.70 11.19
C CYS A 5 27.00 -9.17 11.29
N ILE A 6 26.79 -7.94 10.82
CA ILE A 6 25.46 -7.34 10.68
C ILE A 6 24.91 -7.74 9.30
N ALA A 7 23.68 -8.25 9.28
CA ALA A 7 22.95 -8.59 8.06
C ALA A 7 21.56 -7.95 8.07
N TYR A 8 21.09 -7.58 6.89
CA TYR A 8 19.76 -6.99 6.67
C TYR A 8 18.86 -8.06 6.09
N ARG A 9 17.69 -8.25 6.68
CA ARG A 9 16.73 -9.28 6.29
C ARG A 9 15.66 -8.68 5.37
N ASP A 10 15.40 -9.32 4.24
CA ASP A 10 14.23 -9.03 3.40
C ASP A 10 12.95 -9.70 3.94
N SER A 11 11.78 -9.31 3.42
CA SER A 11 10.47 -9.86 3.79
C SER A 11 10.31 -11.36 3.54
N LYS A 12 11.12 -11.96 2.65
CA LYS A 12 11.13 -13.40 2.36
C LYS A 12 12.10 -14.18 3.26
N GLY A 13 12.86 -13.48 4.10
CA GLY A 13 13.83 -14.05 5.03
C GLY A 13 15.25 -14.20 4.48
N GLY A 14 15.54 -13.67 3.30
CA GLY A 14 16.89 -13.58 2.73
C GLY A 14 17.76 -12.57 3.49
N LEU A 15 19.04 -12.91 3.67
CA LEU A 15 20.00 -12.07 4.39
C LEU A 15 20.94 -11.37 3.40
N HIS A 16 21.07 -10.06 3.56
CA HIS A 16 21.80 -9.17 2.67
C HIS A 16 22.86 -8.38 3.43
N GLY A 17 23.95 -8.05 2.73
CA GLY A 17 25.05 -7.26 3.30
C GLY A 17 24.76 -5.76 3.44
N SER A 18 23.66 -5.27 2.86
CA SER A 18 23.24 -3.86 2.98
C SER A 18 21.72 -3.74 3.01
N ALA A 19 21.24 -2.69 3.67
CA ALA A 19 19.81 -2.36 3.71
C ALA A 19 19.24 -2.15 2.30
N GLU A 20 19.98 -1.45 1.44
CA GLU A 20 19.59 -1.18 0.05
C GLU A 20 19.32 -2.47 -0.75
N LYS A 21 20.17 -3.50 -0.60
CA LYS A 21 19.96 -4.79 -1.27
C LYS A 21 18.72 -5.50 -0.75
N ALA A 22 18.51 -5.52 0.56
CA ALA A 22 17.30 -6.11 1.14
C ALA A 22 16.04 -5.41 0.61
N THR A 23 16.05 -4.08 0.54
CA THR A 23 14.93 -3.30 0.00
C THR A 23 14.68 -3.56 -1.48
N LEU A 24 15.73 -3.72 -2.30
CA LEU A 24 15.57 -4.04 -3.73
C LEU A 24 14.95 -5.42 -3.94
N GLU A 25 15.33 -6.43 -3.14
CA GLU A 25 14.71 -7.76 -3.18
C GLU A 25 13.26 -7.74 -2.73
N ASP A 26 12.93 -6.91 -1.74
CA ASP A 26 11.54 -6.67 -1.32
C ASP A 26 10.72 -6.03 -2.45
N LEU A 27 11.25 -4.98 -3.08
CA LEU A 27 10.61 -4.32 -4.21
C LEU A 27 10.43 -5.30 -5.38
N ALA A 28 11.45 -6.10 -5.70
CA ALA A 28 11.35 -7.14 -6.71
C ALA A 28 10.29 -8.20 -6.33
N GLY A 29 10.19 -8.52 -5.05
CA GLY A 29 9.16 -9.41 -4.50
C GLY A 29 7.75 -8.88 -4.69
N VAL A 30 7.52 -7.59 -4.46
CA VAL A 30 6.24 -6.91 -4.64
C VAL A 30 5.86 -6.84 -6.12
N LEU A 31 6.82 -6.55 -7.00
CA LEU A 31 6.61 -6.49 -8.45
C LEU A 31 6.32 -7.88 -9.06
N GLY A 32 6.80 -8.96 -8.43
CA GLY A 32 6.67 -10.31 -8.96
C GLY A 32 7.52 -10.55 -10.20
N ARG A 33 7.16 -11.56 -10.99
CA ARG A 33 7.89 -11.88 -12.23
C ARG A 33 7.41 -10.95 -13.35
N VAL A 34 8.24 -9.98 -13.71
CA VAL A 34 8.03 -9.08 -14.84
C VAL A 34 8.87 -9.64 -16.01
N GLY A 35 8.18 -10.15 -17.02
CA GLY A 35 8.78 -10.79 -18.20
C GLY A 35 9.19 -12.26 -18.02
N ASP A 36 9.65 -12.88 -19.10
CA ASP A 36 9.90 -14.32 -19.15
C ASP A 36 11.11 -14.74 -18.31
N GLU A 37 12.13 -13.90 -18.14
CA GLU A 37 13.41 -14.30 -17.52
C GLU A 37 13.67 -13.69 -16.13
N GLY A 38 12.75 -12.88 -15.58
CA GLY A 38 12.88 -12.29 -14.23
C GLY A 38 13.98 -11.21 -14.08
N GLY A 39 14.91 -11.11 -15.02
CA GLY A 39 15.94 -10.06 -15.02
C GLY A 39 15.39 -8.63 -15.12
N MET A 40 14.23 -8.45 -15.76
CA MET A 40 13.58 -7.14 -15.84
C MET A 40 13.01 -6.68 -14.48
N THR A 41 12.55 -7.60 -13.64
CA THR A 41 12.02 -7.26 -12.30
C THR A 41 13.06 -6.50 -11.48
N ALA A 42 14.31 -6.98 -11.45
CA ALA A 42 15.38 -6.34 -10.69
C ALA A 42 15.70 -4.92 -11.20
N GLY A 43 15.70 -4.73 -12.53
CA GLY A 43 15.89 -3.42 -13.15
C GLY A 43 14.78 -2.44 -12.81
N VAL A 44 13.53 -2.90 -12.83
CA VAL A 44 12.37 -2.07 -12.46
C VAL A 44 12.38 -1.74 -10.96
N ALA A 45 12.68 -2.71 -10.09
CA ALA A 45 12.82 -2.49 -8.66
C ALA A 45 13.86 -1.39 -8.37
N ARG A 46 14.98 -1.41 -9.10
CA ARG A 46 16.00 -0.37 -8.98
C ARG A 46 15.49 1.01 -9.43
N MET A 47 14.84 1.07 -10.59
CA MET A 47 14.28 2.33 -11.08
C MET A 47 13.25 2.93 -10.12
N ILE A 48 12.40 2.10 -9.49
CA ILE A 48 11.45 2.56 -8.48
C ILE A 48 12.17 3.11 -7.25
N PHE A 49 13.20 2.42 -6.79
CA PHE A 49 14.00 2.87 -5.65
C PHE A 49 14.64 4.25 -5.92
N ASP A 50 15.26 4.40 -7.09
CA ASP A 50 15.93 5.65 -7.48
C ASP A 50 14.92 6.80 -7.72
N LYS A 51 13.72 6.50 -8.21
CA LYS A 51 12.65 7.48 -8.50
C LYS A 51 11.60 7.61 -7.40
N ARG A 52 11.85 7.08 -6.20
CA ARG A 52 10.86 6.99 -5.11
C ARG A 52 10.08 8.29 -4.89
N ALA A 53 10.78 9.42 -4.76
CA ALA A 53 10.14 10.71 -4.47
C ALA A 53 9.21 11.19 -5.60
N GLU A 54 9.61 10.97 -6.86
CA GLU A 54 8.77 11.32 -8.01
C GLU A 54 7.51 10.44 -8.06
N ILE A 55 7.67 9.14 -7.81
CA ILE A 55 6.57 8.18 -7.79
C ILE A 55 5.57 8.49 -6.68
N GLU A 56 6.06 8.76 -5.46
CA GLU A 56 5.22 9.14 -4.32
C GLU A 56 4.43 10.42 -4.59
N ARG A 57 5.02 11.41 -5.27
CA ARG A 57 4.32 12.63 -5.69
C ARG A 57 3.17 12.32 -6.65
N VAL A 58 3.41 11.48 -7.66
CA VAL A 58 2.38 11.11 -8.64
C VAL A 58 1.21 10.39 -7.97
N PHE A 59 1.49 9.48 -7.03
CA PHE A 59 0.44 8.81 -6.27
C PHE A 59 -0.36 9.79 -5.39
N ALA A 60 0.31 10.71 -4.69
CA ALA A 60 -0.37 11.72 -3.89
C ALA A 60 -1.28 12.63 -4.73
N GLU A 61 -0.83 13.04 -5.92
CA GLU A 61 -1.64 13.82 -6.86
C GLU A 61 -2.87 13.05 -7.35
N HIS A 62 -2.69 11.77 -7.70
CA HIS A 62 -3.80 10.90 -8.09
C HIS A 62 -4.83 10.74 -6.97
N ASP A 63 -4.39 10.50 -5.74
CA ASP A 63 -5.26 10.31 -4.59
C ASP A 63 -6.07 11.57 -4.29
N ALA A 64 -5.48 12.75 -4.46
CA ALA A 64 -6.18 14.03 -4.34
C ALA A 64 -7.27 14.20 -5.41
N ILE A 65 -7.00 13.78 -6.66
CA ILE A 65 -7.98 13.82 -7.75
C ILE A 65 -9.15 12.88 -7.44
N MET A 66 -8.88 11.65 -6.97
CA MET A 66 -9.93 10.68 -6.64
C MET A 66 -10.80 11.14 -5.46
N ALA A 67 -10.19 11.71 -4.41
CA ALA A 67 -10.94 12.29 -3.30
C ALA A 67 -11.89 13.42 -3.77
N SER A 68 -11.44 14.26 -4.70
CA SER A 68 -12.27 15.33 -5.28
C SER A 68 -13.39 14.84 -6.22
N ALA A 69 -13.25 13.62 -6.75
CA ALA A 69 -14.24 12.99 -7.61
C ALA A 69 -15.33 12.29 -6.77
N ASP A 70 -14.95 11.66 -5.66
CA ASP A 70 -15.89 11.00 -4.75
C ASP A 70 -16.76 12.03 -4.01
N SER A 71 -16.20 13.18 -3.63
CA SER A 71 -16.96 14.30 -3.04
C SER A 71 -17.97 14.98 -3.98
N ARG A 72 -18.04 14.58 -5.25
CA ARG A 72 -18.97 15.11 -6.25
C ARG A 72 -20.17 14.21 -6.52
N ARG A 73 -20.27 13.05 -5.87
CA ARG A 73 -21.48 12.24 -5.90
C ARG A 73 -22.46 12.87 -4.89
N PRO A 74 -23.52 13.60 -5.32
CA PRO A 74 -24.51 14.06 -4.36
C PRO A 74 -25.12 12.81 -3.73
N GLU A 75 -24.98 12.66 -2.42
CA GLU A 75 -25.83 11.75 -1.68
C GLU A 75 -27.28 12.15 -1.94
N ASP A 76 -28.02 11.31 -2.67
CA ASP A 76 -29.47 11.40 -2.67
C ASP A 76 -29.93 11.29 -1.21
N PRO A 77 -30.61 12.30 -0.64
CA PRO A 77 -31.11 12.21 0.72
C PRO A 77 -32.21 11.15 0.72
N VAL A 78 -31.92 9.97 1.27
CA VAL A 78 -32.94 8.95 1.53
C VAL A 78 -33.83 9.47 2.66
N GLU A 79 -34.79 10.29 2.28
CA GLU A 79 -35.92 10.70 3.10
C GLU A 79 -36.87 9.50 3.22
N LEU A 80 -36.59 8.57 4.16
CA LEU A 80 -37.58 7.58 4.57
C LEU A 80 -38.20 8.00 5.90
N ILE A 81 -39.34 8.66 5.72
CA ILE A 81 -40.31 9.12 6.69
C ILE A 81 -40.97 7.91 7.40
N THR A 82 -41.35 8.10 8.66
CA THR A 82 -42.39 7.40 9.47
C THR A 82 -42.14 5.92 9.85
N THR A 83 -42.10 5.50 11.14
CA THR A 83 -43.15 5.64 12.19
C THR A 83 -42.56 5.46 13.61
N PRO A 84 -43.05 6.14 14.68
CA PRO A 84 -42.75 5.78 16.06
C PRO A 84 -43.72 4.70 16.55
N ALA A 85 -43.23 3.52 16.91
CA ALA A 85 -44.04 2.46 17.51
C ALA A 85 -43.58 2.14 18.94
N ALA A 86 -44.54 2.38 19.85
CA ALA A 86 -44.75 1.70 21.13
C ALA A 86 -43.79 1.99 22.30
N GLN A 87 -44.33 2.80 23.23
CA GLN A 87 -44.06 2.73 24.66
C GLN A 87 -44.11 1.27 25.14
N ILE A 88 -43.10 0.84 25.90
CA ILE A 88 -43.28 -0.21 26.91
C ILE A 88 -42.94 0.41 28.26
N HIS A 89 -44.02 0.73 28.97
CA HIS A 89 -44.02 1.15 30.36
C HIS A 89 -43.86 -0.12 31.22
N VAL A 90 -42.73 -0.29 31.90
CA VAL A 90 -42.58 -1.30 32.95
C VAL A 90 -42.88 -0.60 34.27
N VAL A 91 -44.06 -0.89 34.84
CA VAL A 91 -44.42 -0.49 36.19
C VAL A 91 -43.79 -1.50 37.15
N ASN A 92 -42.88 -0.99 37.97
CA ASN A 92 -42.37 -1.49 39.27
C ASN A 92 -42.00 -2.98 39.40
#